data_AF-E2PZJ0-F1
#
_entry.id   AF-E2PZJ0-F1
#
_cell.length_a   1.000
_cell.length_b   1.000
_cell.length_c   1.000
_cell.angle_alpha   90.00
_cell.angle_beta   90.00
_cell.angle_gamma   90.00
#
_symmetry.space_group_name_H-M   'P 1'
#
loop_
_entity.id
_entity.type
_entity.pdbx_description
1 polymer ?
#
loop_
_entity_poly.entity_id
_entity_poly.type
_entity_poly.pdbx_seq_one_letter_code
_entity_poly.pdbx_strand_id
1 'polypeptide(L)'
;MDKSEANKNRTLLGTCAGVSSAVMLLPGVSTVGETAAVWPVLASVVLFVVVNQLVVTLPADVRRTPPPRLLALGAAGVVQDALILWGIHWIAGQVGYGLEAASLASVLLGGLIVRVVTLGFLALPVPGRVADARTR
;
A
#
# COMPACT_ATOMS: atom_id res chain seq x y z
N MET A 1 -12.23 -16.27 -14.86
CA MET A 1 -11.45 -15.12 -14.39
C MET A 1 -10.01 -15.59 -14.18
N ASP A 2 -9.05 -15.00 -14.90
CA ASP A 2 -7.64 -15.39 -14.83
C ASP A 2 -7.09 -15.14 -13.41
N LYS A 3 -6.30 -16.08 -12.88
CA LYS A 3 -5.71 -15.97 -11.52
C LYS A 3 -4.81 -14.73 -11.40
N SER A 4 -4.21 -14.31 -12.52
CA SER A 4 -3.37 -13.11 -12.59
C SER A 4 -4.17 -11.83 -12.31
N GLU A 5 -5.32 -11.66 -12.98
CA GLU A 5 -6.22 -10.51 -12.86
C GLU A 5 -6.78 -10.36 -11.43
N ALA A 6 -7.18 -11.47 -10.81
CA ALA A 6 -7.72 -11.46 -9.45
C ALA A 6 -6.70 -11.01 -8.40
N ASN A 7 -5.43 -11.41 -8.53
CA ASN A 7 -4.37 -10.98 -7.62
C ASN A 7 -4.03 -9.49 -7.83
N LYS A 8 -3.98 -9.04 -9.08
CA LYS A 8 -3.71 -7.63 -9.41
C LYS A 8 -4.75 -6.69 -8.82
N ASN A 9 -6.04 -7.02 -8.95
CA ASN A 9 -7.13 -6.22 -8.37
C ASN A 9 -7.06 -6.15 -6.84
N ARG A 10 -6.65 -7.24 -6.18
CA ARG A 10 -6.49 -7.26 -4.72
C ARG A 10 -5.30 -6.44 -4.24
N THR A 11 -4.19 -6.45 -4.98
CA THR A 11 -3.05 -5.57 -4.70
C THR A 11 -3.45 -4.11 -4.83
N LEU A 12 -4.22 -3.74 -5.86
CA LEU A 12 -4.72 -2.38 -6.04
C LEU A 12 -5.65 -1.96 -4.89
N LEU A 13 -6.64 -2.79 -4.55
CA LEU A 13 -7.55 -2.52 -3.44
C LEU A 13 -6.81 -2.41 -2.09
N GLY A 14 -5.86 -3.33 -1.84
CA GLY A 14 -5.04 -3.32 -0.64
C GLY A 14 -4.16 -2.07 -0.54
N THR A 15 -3.57 -1.63 -1.65
CA THR A 15 -2.77 -0.41 -1.72
C THR A 15 -3.64 0.83 -1.47
N CYS A 16 -4.81 0.93 -2.12
CA CYS A 16 -5.75 2.04 -1.90
C CYS A 16 -6.23 2.10 -0.44
N ALA A 17 -6.60 0.96 0.13
CA ALA A 17 -7.01 0.85 1.52
C ALA A 17 -5.86 1.21 2.48
N GLY A 18 -4.64 0.76 2.17
CA GLY A 18 -3.45 1.03 2.96
C GLY A 18 -3.10 2.52 3.00
N VAL A 19 -3.07 3.18 1.83
CA VAL A 19 -2.77 4.62 1.74
C VAL A 19 -3.84 5.45 2.45
N SER A 20 -5.12 5.13 2.22
CA SER A 20 -6.24 5.80 2.91
C SER A 20 -6.14 5.64 4.43
N SER A 21 -5.81 4.43 4.89
CA SER A 21 -5.63 4.14 6.32
C SER A 21 -4.45 4.90 6.91
N ALA A 22 -3.32 4.97 6.20
CA ALA A 22 -2.15 5.72 6.66
C ALA A 22 -2.47 7.21 6.83
N VAL A 23 -3.19 7.81 5.87
CA VAL A 23 -3.60 9.23 5.97
C VAL A 23 -4.58 9.47 7.13
N MET A 24 -5.51 8.55 7.38
CA MET A 24 -6.49 8.72 8.46
C MET A 24 -5.93 8.43 9.86
N LEU A 25 -5.01 7.47 9.98
CA LEU A 25 -4.56 6.96 11.28
C LEU A 25 -3.30 7.63 11.81
N LEU A 26 -2.52 8.32 10.98
CA LEU A 26 -1.24 8.89 11.41
C LEU A 26 -1.36 10.35 11.87
N PRO A 27 -1.23 10.63 13.17
CA PRO A 27 -1.01 11.99 13.65
C PRO A 27 0.36 12.44 13.15
N GLY A 28 0.37 13.30 12.13
CA GLY A 28 1.60 13.78 11.47
C GLY A 28 1.64 13.55 9.96
N VAL A 29 0.60 12.97 9.35
CA VAL A 29 0.38 13.06 7.90
C VAL A 29 -0.77 14.03 7.65
N SER A 30 -0.50 15.14 6.97
CA SER A 30 -1.50 16.19 6.70
C SER A 30 -1.54 16.55 5.22
N THR A 31 -2.70 16.97 4.74
CA THR A 31 -2.85 17.51 3.39
C THR A 31 -2.47 18.99 3.36
N VAL A 32 -1.72 19.41 2.35
CA VAL A 32 -1.35 20.81 2.11
C VAL A 32 -1.99 21.33 0.83
N GLY A 33 -2.52 22.54 0.89
CA GLY A 33 -3.18 23.25 -0.21
C GLY A 33 -4.67 23.54 0.05
N GLU A 34 -5.22 24.51 -0.69
CA GLU A 34 -6.61 24.98 -0.54
C GLU A 34 -7.67 24.02 -1.12
N THR A 35 -7.24 22.98 -1.85
CA THR A 35 -8.19 22.04 -2.48
C THR A 35 -8.73 21.03 -1.48
N ALA A 36 -9.88 20.43 -1.79
CA ALA A 36 -10.42 19.30 -1.04
C ALA A 36 -9.35 18.20 -0.82
N ALA A 37 -9.28 17.68 0.41
CA ALA A 37 -8.34 16.64 0.86
C ALA A 37 -8.33 15.35 0.02
N VAL A 38 -9.30 15.19 -0.89
CA VAL A 38 -9.44 14.06 -1.80
C VAL A 38 -8.33 14.02 -2.86
N TRP A 39 -7.91 15.16 -3.40
CA TRP A 39 -6.89 15.20 -4.46
C TRP A 39 -5.46 14.86 -4.02
N PRO A 40 -4.95 15.35 -2.88
CA PRO A 40 -3.64 14.93 -2.39
C PRO A 40 -3.58 13.43 -2.09
N VAL A 41 -4.68 12.88 -1.58
CA VAL A 41 -4.81 11.43 -1.30
C VAL A 41 -4.82 10.64 -2.60
N LEU A 42 -5.60 11.06 -3.60
CA LEU A 42 -5.63 10.37 -4.89
C LEU A 42 -4.28 10.41 -5.62
N ALA A 43 -3.61 11.55 -5.63
CA ALA A 43 -2.26 11.66 -6.20
C ALA A 43 -1.28 10.70 -5.51
N SER A 44 -1.38 10.60 -4.18
CA SER A 44 -0.56 9.68 -3.38
C SER A 44 -0.86 8.22 -3.71
N VAL A 45 -2.13 7.84 -3.82
CA VAL A 45 -2.55 6.49 -4.24
C VAL A 45 -1.98 6.16 -5.62
N VAL A 46 -2.06 7.07 -6.58
CA VAL A 46 -1.51 6.87 -7.93
C VAL A 46 0.00 6.65 -7.88
N LEU A 47 0.74 7.48 -7.15
CA LEU A 47 2.19 7.31 -6.99
C LEU A 47 2.54 5.96 -6.36
N PHE A 48 1.82 5.57 -5.31
CA PHE A 48 1.97 4.25 -4.70
C PHE A 48 1.75 3.12 -5.69
N VAL A 49 0.67 3.17 -6.46
CA VAL A 49 0.38 2.14 -7.47
C VAL A 49 1.47 2.09 -8.52
N VAL A 50 1.89 3.23 -9.07
CA VAL A 50 2.92 3.29 -10.12
C VAL A 50 4.25 2.71 -9.62
N VAL A 51 4.72 3.14 -8.44
CA VAL A 51 5.99 2.67 -7.89
C VAL A 51 5.92 1.20 -7.46
N ASN A 52 4.79 0.76 -6.88
CA ASN A 52 4.58 -0.65 -6.52
C ASN A 52 4.54 -1.59 -7.71
N GLN A 53 4.13 -1.10 -8.88
CA GLN A 53 4.21 -1.86 -10.13
C GLN A 53 5.64 -1.90 -10.70
N LEU A 54 6.45 -0.87 -10.43
CA LEU A 54 7.83 -0.77 -10.90
C LEU A 54 8.77 -1.67 -10.09
N VAL A 55 8.55 -1.74 -8.77
CA VAL A 55 9.34 -2.53 -7.83
C VAL A 55 8.44 -3.52 -7.11
N VAL A 56 8.44 -4.75 -7.59
CA VAL A 56 7.59 -5.83 -7.05
C VAL A 56 8.23 -6.40 -5.79
N THR A 57 7.78 -5.92 -4.63
CA THR A 57 8.15 -6.44 -3.30
C THR A 57 7.08 -7.34 -2.69
N LEU A 58 6.01 -7.66 -3.43
CA LEU A 58 4.91 -8.50 -2.95
C LEU A 58 5.10 -9.97 -3.37
N PRO A 59 4.85 -10.94 -2.48
CA PRO A 59 4.85 -12.35 -2.85
C PRO A 59 3.64 -12.69 -3.74
N ALA A 60 3.83 -13.61 -4.68
CA ALA A 60 2.76 -14.08 -5.56
C ALA A 60 1.63 -14.83 -4.81
N ASP A 61 1.96 -15.50 -3.70
CA ASP A 61 0.99 -16.14 -2.81
C ASP A 61 1.46 -16.03 -1.35
N VAL A 62 0.83 -15.12 -0.60
CA VAL A 62 1.15 -14.87 0.82
C VAL A 62 0.98 -16.14 1.65
N ARG A 63 -0.01 -16.99 1.36
CA ARG A 63 -0.32 -18.19 2.17
C ARG A 63 0.66 -19.34 1.97
N ARG A 64 1.34 -19.37 0.82
CA ARG A 64 2.31 -20.42 0.47
C ARG A 64 3.76 -19.98 0.62
N THR A 65 4.00 -18.70 0.90
CA THR A 65 5.35 -18.16 1.05
C THR A 65 5.89 -18.48 2.45
N PRO A 66 7.12 -19.01 2.58
CA PRO A 66 7.72 -19.29 3.88
C PRO A 66 7.81 -18.03 4.75
N PRO A 67 7.60 -18.11 6.08
CA PRO A 67 7.68 -16.96 6.99
C PRO A 67 8.94 -16.09 6.87
N PRO A 68 10.18 -16.63 6.77
CA PRO A 68 11.36 -15.78 6.65
C PRO A 68 11.40 -15.00 5.33
N ARG A 69 10.87 -15.58 4.24
CA ARG A 69 10.76 -14.89 2.95
C ARG A 69 9.68 -13.81 2.98
N LEU A 70 8.57 -14.05 3.69
CA LEU A 70 7.55 -13.03 3.94
C LEU A 70 8.11 -11.86 4.75
N LEU A 71 8.93 -12.13 5.77
CA LEU A 71 9.57 -11.07 6.55
C LEU A 71 10.53 -10.23 5.70
N ALA A 72 11.36 -10.85 4.87
CA ALA A 72 12.27 -10.13 3.99
C ALA A 72 11.52 -9.27 2.95
N LEU A 73 10.51 -9.83 2.30
CA LEU A 73 9.66 -9.10 1.33
C LEU A 73 8.84 -8.01 2.00
N GLY A 74 8.33 -8.27 3.20
CA GLY A 74 7.63 -7.31 4.02
C GLY A 74 8.53 -6.13 4.39
N ALA A 75 9.73 -6.40 4.92
CA ALA A 75 10.69 -5.36 5.30
C ALA A 75 11.13 -4.50 4.10
N ALA A 76 11.51 -5.14 2.98
CA ALA A 76 11.83 -4.42 1.74
C ALA A 76 10.64 -3.57 1.26
N GLY A 77 9.43 -4.12 1.37
CA GLY A 77 8.19 -3.44 1.06
C GLY A 77 7.90 -2.22 1.94
N VAL A 78 8.13 -2.32 3.25
CA VAL A 78 7.98 -1.17 4.17
C VAL A 78 8.95 -0.06 3.81
N VAL A 79 10.21 -0.41 3.52
CA VAL A 79 11.22 0.57 3.09
C VAL A 79 10.79 1.25 1.79
N GLN A 80 10.29 0.49 0.82
CA GLN A 80 9.76 1.05 -0.43
C GLN A 80 8.58 1.98 -0.17
N ASP A 81 7.58 1.56 0.62
CA ASP A 81 6.38 2.35 0.92
C ASP A 81 6.74 3.64 1.67
N ALA A 82 7.73 3.58 2.56
CA ALA A 82 8.28 4.75 3.24
C ALA A 82 9.00 5.69 2.27
N LEU A 83 9.82 5.18 1.36
CA LEU A 83 10.49 6.00 0.34
C LEU A 83 9.49 6.68 -0.60
N ILE A 84 8.39 6.01 -0.94
CA ILE A 84 7.30 6.62 -1.72
C ILE A 84 6.66 7.78 -0.94
N LEU A 85 6.31 7.56 0.34
CA LEU A 85 5.75 8.62 1.19
C LEU A 85 6.72 9.80 1.37
N TRP A 86 8.01 9.52 1.55
CA TRP A 86 9.04 10.54 1.61
C TRP A 86 9.10 11.34 0.30
N GLY A 87 9.04 10.66 -0.84
CA GLY A 87 8.99 11.29 -2.16
C GLY A 87 7.75 12.17 -2.34
N ILE A 88 6.58 11.70 -1.91
CA ILE A 88 5.33 12.47 -1.92
C ILE A 88 5.49 13.74 -1.07
N HIS A 89 6.04 13.62 0.14
CA HIS A 89 6.30 14.76 1.01
C HIS A 89 7.27 15.77 0.37
N TRP A 90 8.35 15.29 -0.25
CA TRP A 90 9.30 16.15 -0.94
C TRP A 90 8.64 16.88 -2.13
N ILE A 91 7.84 16.18 -2.94
CA ILE A 91 7.09 16.80 -4.05
C ILE A 91 6.11 17.84 -3.50
N ALA A 92 5.41 17.54 -2.40
CA ALA A 92 4.47 18.47 -1.78
C ALA A 92 5.15 19.78 -1.39
N GLY A 93 6.38 19.71 -0.84
CA GLY A 93 7.19 20.89 -0.52
C GLY A 93 7.64 21.71 -1.73
N GLN A 94 7.80 21.10 -2.90
CA GLN A 94 8.17 21.80 -4.14
C GLN A 94 6.98 22.47 -4.82
N VAL A 95 5.82 21.80 -4.81
CA VAL A 95 4.63 22.24 -5.55
C VAL A 95 3.67 23.05 -4.65
N GLY A 96 3.91 23.08 -3.34
CA GLY A 96 3.02 23.68 -2.34
C GLY A 96 1.71 22.92 -2.17
N TYR A 97 1.69 21.66 -2.59
CA TYR A 97 0.49 20.86 -2.74
C TYR A 97 0.76 19.36 -2.58
N GLY A 98 0.11 18.69 -1.62
CA GLY A 98 0.28 17.24 -1.45
C GLY A 98 0.08 16.74 -0.01
N LEU A 99 0.73 15.62 0.32
CA LEU A 99 0.80 15.13 1.69
C LEU A 99 2.12 15.57 2.32
N GLU A 100 2.05 16.17 3.51
CA GLU A 100 3.22 16.42 4.34
C GLU A 100 3.32 15.38 5.45
N ALA A 101 4.56 15.01 5.77
CA ALA A 101 4.87 14.16 6.91
C ALA A 101 5.69 14.97 7.92
N ALA A 102 5.26 14.96 9.18
CA ALA A 102 5.92 15.71 10.25
C ALA A 102 7.33 15.20 10.61
N SER A 103 7.62 13.93 10.31
CA SER A 103 8.92 13.31 10.63
C SER A 103 9.21 12.07 9.79
N LEU A 104 10.48 11.66 9.78
CA LEU A 104 10.90 10.37 9.21
C LEU A 104 10.16 9.18 9.86
N ALA A 105 9.88 9.26 11.17
CA ALA A 105 9.14 8.22 11.86
C ALA A 105 7.70 8.10 11.34
N SER A 106 7.03 9.23 11.05
CA SER A 106 5.69 9.27 10.46
C SER A 106 5.68 8.61 9.07
N VAL A 107 6.71 8.86 8.26
CA VAL A 107 6.88 8.24 6.95
C VAL A 107 7.09 6.73 7.05
N LEU A 108 7.94 6.27 7.97
CA LEU A 108 8.20 4.85 8.20
C LEU A 108 6.94 4.12 8.71
N LEU A 109 6.22 4.71 9.66
CA LEU A 109 4.96 4.17 10.15
C LEU A 109 3.88 4.14 9.07
N GLY A 110 3.83 5.16 8.21
CA GLY A 110 2.94 5.19 7.05
C GLY A 110 3.23 4.04 6.09
N GLY A 111 4.51 3.84 5.76
CA GLY A 111 4.92 2.72 4.92
C GLY A 111 4.57 1.36 5.54
N LEU A 112 4.75 1.22 6.86
CA LEU A 112 4.37 0.02 7.59
C LEU A 112 2.86 -0.25 7.53
N ILE A 113 2.03 0.77 7.77
CA ILE A 113 0.57 0.64 7.71
C ILE A 113 0.12 0.21 6.31
N VAL A 114 0.63 0.88 5.27
CA VAL A 114 0.30 0.53 3.88
C VAL A 114 0.66 -0.93 3.59
N ARG A 115 1.85 -1.37 4.00
CA ARG A 115 2.31 -2.74 3.78
C ARG A 115 1.47 -3.77 4.51
N VAL A 116 1.17 -3.54 5.78
CA VAL A 116 0.36 -4.45 6.61
C VAL A 116 -1.05 -4.58 6.05
N VAL A 117 -1.69 -3.47 5.70
CA VAL A 117 -3.04 -3.48 5.11
C VAL A 117 -3.05 -4.21 3.76
N THR A 118 -2.06 -3.95 2.92
CA THR A 118 -1.94 -4.60 1.59
C THR A 118 -1.75 -6.11 1.73
N LEU A 119 -0.85 -6.57 2.61
CA LEU A 119 -0.64 -7.98 2.88
C LEU A 119 -1.87 -8.63 3.52
N GLY A 120 -2.57 -7.94 4.41
CA GLY A 120 -3.84 -8.39 4.99
C GLY A 120 -4.90 -8.63 3.91
N PHE A 121 -5.04 -7.70 2.98
CA PHE A 121 -5.95 -7.84 1.84
C PHE A 121 -5.60 -9.02 0.94
N LEU A 122 -4.32 -9.26 0.69
CA LEU A 122 -3.83 -10.43 -0.07
C LEU A 122 -4.02 -11.75 0.67
N ALA A 123 -4.00 -11.72 2.01
CA ALA A 123 -4.20 -12.90 2.85
C ALA A 123 -5.67 -13.38 2.88
N LEU A 124 -6.65 -12.53 2.56
CA LEU A 124 -8.08 -12.93 2.55
C LEU A 124 -8.35 -14.12 1.60
N PRO A 125 -9.29 -15.02 1.92
CA PRO A 125 -9.68 -16.10 1.02
C PRO A 125 -10.50 -15.55 -0.16
N VAL A 126 -10.24 -16.07 -1.38
CA VAL A 126 -11.02 -15.69 -2.57
C VAL A 126 -12.42 -16.35 -2.50
N PRO A 127 -13.52 -15.58 -2.54
CA PRO A 127 -14.86 -16.14 -2.66
C PRO A 127 -14.96 -16.90 -3.99
N GLY A 128 -15.11 -18.22 -3.91
CA GLY A 128 -15.13 -19.11 -5.08
C GLY A 128 -14.29 -20.38 -4.93
N ARG A 129 -13.24 -20.38 -4.09
CA ARG A 129 -12.43 -21.60 -3.84
C ARG A 129 -13.05 -22.60 -2.86
N VAL A 130 -14.09 -22.22 -2.13
CA VAL A 130 -14.73 -23.07 -1.12
C VAL A 130 -15.84 -23.96 -1.71
N ALA A 131 -16.36 -23.60 -2.90
CA ALA A 131 -17.40 -24.38 -3.57
C ALA A 131 -16.85 -25.66 -4.25
N ASP A 132 -15.64 -25.62 -4.79
CA ASP A 132 -15.04 -26.76 -5.50
C ASP A 132 -14.38 -27.81 -4.59
N ALA A 133 -14.13 -27.47 -3.32
CA ALA A 133 -13.47 -28.38 -2.37
C ALA A 133 -14.43 -29.35 -1.67
N ARG A 134 -15.75 -29.20 -1.87
CA ARG A 134 -16.77 -30.02 -1.20
C ARG A 134 -17.45 -31.03 -2.13
N THR A 135 -17.01 -31.12 -3.38
CA THR A 135 -17.59 -31.98 -4.43
C THR A 135 -16.61 -33.03 -4.97
N ARG A 136 -15.51 -33.30 -4.28
CA ARG A 136 -14.62 -34.44 -4.57
C ARG A 136 -14.43 -35.32 -3.36
#